data_AF-A0A7L1M5A3-F1
#
_entry.id   AF-A0A7L1M5A3-F1
#
_cell.length_a   1.000
_cell.length_b   1.000
_cell.length_c   1.000
_cell.angle_alpha   90.00
_cell.angle_beta   90.00
_cell.angle_gamma   90.00
#
_symmetry.space_group_name_H-M   'P 1'
#
loop_
_entity.id
_entity.type
_entity.pdbx_description
1 polymer ?
#
loop_
_entity_poly.entity_id
_entity_poly.type
_entity_poly.pdbx_seq_one_letter_code
_entity_poly.pdbx_strand_id
1 'polypeptide(L)'
;MAHGIPSQGKVTITVDEYSSNPTQAFTHYNINQSRFQPPHVHMVDPIPYDTPKPAGHTRFVCVSDTHSRTDGIQMPYGDILLHTGDFTELGLPSEVKKFNDWLGNLPYEYKIVIAGNHELTFDKEFMADLVKQDYYRFPSVSKLKPEDFDNVQSLLTNSIYLQDSEVTVKGFRIYGAPW
;
A
#
# COMPACT_ATOMS: atom_id res chain seq x y z
N MET A 1 -6.01 -19.27 -32.72
CA MET A 1 -5.17 -20.28 -32.05
C MET A 1 -4.61 -19.64 -30.79
N ALA A 2 -5.06 -20.07 -29.62
CA ALA A 2 -4.58 -19.53 -28.34
C ALA A 2 -3.24 -20.18 -28.02
N HIS A 3 -2.16 -19.40 -28.04
CA HIS A 3 -0.88 -19.84 -27.52
C HIS A 3 -0.98 -19.87 -25.99
N GLY A 4 -1.13 -21.07 -25.42
CA GLY A 4 -1.04 -21.29 -23.99
C GLY A 4 0.34 -20.86 -23.49
N ILE A 5 0.36 -19.94 -22.53
CA ILE A 5 1.57 -19.57 -21.81
C ILE A 5 2.02 -20.82 -21.02
N PRO A 6 3.26 -21.30 -21.16
CA PRO A 6 3.73 -22.45 -20.40
C PRO A 6 3.64 -22.16 -18.91
N SER A 7 3.08 -23.07 -18.12
CA SER A 7 3.12 -23.00 -16.66
C SER A 7 4.58 -23.08 -16.22
N GLN A 8 5.20 -21.94 -15.89
CA GLN A 8 6.48 -21.96 -15.20
C GLN A 8 6.28 -22.72 -13.89
N GLY A 9 7.13 -23.71 -13.64
CA GLY A 9 7.08 -24.51 -12.41
C GLY A 9 7.12 -23.62 -11.18
N LYS A 10 6.54 -24.09 -10.07
CA LYS A 10 6.51 -23.35 -8.81
C LYS A 10 7.95 -23.08 -8.35
N VAL A 11 8.36 -21.81 -8.36
CA VAL A 11 9.66 -21.39 -7.83
C VAL A 11 9.54 -21.27 -6.31
N THR A 12 10.46 -21.87 -5.57
CA THR A 12 10.55 -21.73 -4.11
C THR A 12 11.59 -20.66 -3.78
N ILE A 13 11.19 -19.64 -3.05
CA ILE A 13 12.09 -18.57 -2.54
C ILE A 13 12.47 -18.90 -1.10
N THR A 14 13.75 -18.72 -0.76
CA THR A 14 14.28 -18.89 0.60
C THR A 14 14.82 -17.56 1.13
N VAL A 15 15.02 -17.47 2.45
CA VAL A 15 15.69 -16.30 3.05
C VAL A 15 17.10 -16.16 2.45
N ASP A 16 17.41 -14.95 2.03
CA ASP A 16 18.69 -14.60 1.43
C ASP A 16 19.81 -14.56 2.48
N GLU A 17 21.03 -14.98 2.11
CA GLU A 17 22.20 -14.90 2.99
C GLU A 17 22.48 -13.46 3.46
N TYR A 18 22.10 -12.46 2.66
CA TYR A 18 22.27 -11.04 2.94
C TYR A 18 20.99 -10.36 3.42
N SER A 19 19.96 -11.12 3.84
CA SER A 19 18.65 -10.56 4.23
C SER A 19 18.74 -9.49 5.33
N SER A 20 19.67 -9.62 6.27
CA SER A 20 19.89 -8.65 7.36
C SER A 20 20.81 -7.48 6.98
N ASN A 21 21.27 -7.44 5.73
CA ASN A 21 22.32 -6.56 5.24
C ASN A 21 21.98 -6.06 3.82
N PRO A 22 20.89 -5.28 3.64
CA PRO A 22 20.34 -4.95 2.33
C PRO A 22 21.31 -4.20 1.41
N THR A 23 22.17 -3.32 1.95
CA THR A 23 23.19 -2.62 1.16
C THR A 23 24.25 -3.59 0.62
N GLN A 24 24.65 -4.58 1.42
CA GLN A 24 25.53 -5.65 0.97
C GLN A 24 24.83 -6.56 -0.04
N ALA A 25 23.55 -6.89 0.17
CA ALA A 25 22.74 -7.66 -0.78
C ALA A 25 22.69 -6.98 -2.14
N PHE A 26 22.37 -5.68 -2.16
CA PHE A 26 22.38 -4.87 -3.38
C PHE A 26 23.72 -4.97 -4.10
N THR A 27 24.82 -4.77 -3.37
CA THR A 27 26.18 -4.83 -3.92
C THR A 27 26.52 -6.21 -4.47
N HIS A 28 26.25 -7.27 -3.70
CA HIS A 28 26.50 -8.66 -4.07
C HIS A 28 25.80 -9.00 -5.39
N TYR A 29 24.50 -8.72 -5.47
CA TYR A 29 23.70 -8.99 -6.66
C TYR A 29 24.12 -8.14 -7.85
N ASN A 30 24.53 -6.90 -7.62
CA ASN A 30 24.94 -6.02 -8.70
C ASN A 30 26.30 -6.42 -9.29
N ILE A 31 27.26 -6.85 -8.46
CA ILE A 31 28.57 -7.32 -8.94
C ILE A 31 28.43 -8.65 -9.69
N ASN A 32 27.70 -9.60 -9.13
CA ASN A 32 27.68 -10.98 -9.65
C ASN A 32 26.69 -11.18 -10.80
N GLN A 33 25.62 -10.39 -10.85
CA GLN A 33 24.51 -10.60 -11.80
C GLN A 33 24.16 -9.33 -12.58
N SER A 34 24.83 -8.19 -12.31
CA SER A 34 24.44 -6.89 -12.87
C SER A 34 22.95 -6.57 -12.62
N ARG A 35 22.41 -7.05 -11.48
CA ARG A 35 20.97 -7.09 -11.20
C ARG A 35 20.30 -5.70 -11.25
N PHE A 36 21.04 -4.65 -10.93
CA PHE A 36 20.54 -3.27 -10.87
C PHE A 36 21.27 -2.35 -11.87
N GLN A 37 21.78 -2.90 -12.98
CA GLN A 37 22.48 -2.14 -14.02
C GLN A 37 21.59 -1.88 -15.25
N PRO A 38 21.87 -0.81 -16.02
CA PRO A 38 21.31 -0.65 -17.36
C PRO A 38 21.76 -1.78 -18.29
N PRO A 39 21.02 -2.04 -19.40
CA PRO A 39 19.92 -1.24 -19.92
C PRO A 39 18.55 -1.57 -19.34
N HIS A 40 18.41 -2.64 -18.55
CA HIS A 40 17.10 -3.13 -18.12
C HIS A 40 16.58 -2.44 -16.85
N VAL A 41 17.48 -1.94 -15.99
CA VAL A 41 17.13 -1.16 -14.81
C VAL A 41 17.50 0.30 -15.07
N HIS A 42 16.49 1.16 -15.12
CA HIS A 42 16.65 2.59 -15.33
C HIS A 42 15.44 3.36 -14.78
N MET A 43 15.60 4.67 -14.61
CA MET A 43 14.50 5.56 -14.26
C MET A 43 13.48 5.64 -15.39
N VAL A 44 12.20 5.79 -15.05
CA VAL A 44 11.11 6.05 -15.99
C VAL A 44 10.53 7.41 -15.66
N ASP A 45 10.52 8.31 -16.64
CA ASP A 45 9.99 9.66 -16.43
C ASP A 45 8.47 9.63 -16.23
N PRO A 46 7.92 10.50 -15.36
CA PRO A 46 6.49 10.63 -15.21
C PRO A 46 5.86 11.23 -16.47
N ILE A 47 4.61 10.85 -16.74
CA ILE A 47 3.79 11.46 -17.80
C ILE A 47 2.87 12.54 -17.20
N PRO A 48 2.61 13.65 -17.93
CA PRO A 48 1.70 14.68 -17.46
C PRO A 48 0.26 14.17 -17.41
N TYR A 49 -0.58 14.78 -16.57
CA TYR A 49 -1.94 14.30 -16.30
C TYR A 49 -2.88 14.34 -17.52
N ASP A 50 -2.61 15.24 -18.46
CA ASP A 50 -3.34 15.40 -19.72
C ASP A 50 -2.95 14.38 -20.80
N THR A 51 -1.94 13.53 -20.53
CA THR A 51 -1.54 12.46 -21.46
C THR A 51 -2.75 11.60 -21.80
N PRO A 52 -3.08 11.38 -23.09
CA PRO A 52 -4.18 10.50 -23.48
C PRO A 52 -3.99 9.08 -22.94
N LYS A 53 -5.03 8.51 -22.32
CA LYS A 53 -5.02 7.10 -21.92
C LYS A 53 -5.11 6.24 -23.19
N PRO A 54 -4.16 5.32 -23.47
CA PRO A 54 -4.22 4.48 -24.65
C PRO A 54 -5.49 3.62 -24.70
N ALA A 55 -5.95 3.28 -25.90
CA ALA A 55 -7.12 2.41 -26.08
C ALA A 55 -6.89 1.04 -25.41
N GLY A 56 -7.92 0.50 -24.76
CA GLY A 56 -7.84 -0.79 -24.07
C GLY A 56 -7.01 -0.80 -22.79
N HIS A 57 -6.63 0.35 -22.23
CA HIS A 57 -5.84 0.46 -21.01
C HIS A 57 -6.62 1.04 -19.82
N THR A 58 -6.18 0.67 -18.62
CA THR A 58 -6.58 1.25 -17.33
C THR A 58 -5.47 2.15 -16.81
N ARG A 59 -5.81 3.33 -16.28
CA ARG A 59 -4.88 4.26 -15.63
C ARG A 59 -4.98 4.10 -14.11
N PHE A 60 -3.91 3.60 -13.51
CA PHE A 60 -3.73 3.61 -12.07
C PHE A 60 -3.23 4.98 -11.61
N VAL A 61 -3.77 5.48 -10.51
CA VAL A 61 -3.26 6.63 -9.77
C VAL A 61 -2.61 6.09 -8.51
N CYS A 62 -1.30 6.32 -8.33
CA CYS A 62 -0.54 5.78 -7.21
C CYS A 62 -0.21 6.92 -6.24
N VAL A 63 -0.59 6.74 -4.97
CA VAL A 63 -0.31 7.66 -3.86
C VAL A 63 0.09 6.83 -2.64
N SER A 64 0.82 7.43 -1.71
CA SER A 64 1.23 6.83 -0.44
C SER A 64 1.49 7.93 0.57
N ASP A 65 1.62 7.58 1.85
CA ASP A 65 2.20 8.46 2.88
C ASP A 65 1.49 9.82 2.95
N THR A 66 0.16 9.80 2.85
CA THR A 66 -0.63 11.03 2.92
C THR A 66 -0.74 11.57 4.34
N HIS A 67 -0.55 10.73 5.37
CA HIS A 67 -0.51 11.11 6.79
C HIS A 67 -1.61 12.12 7.18
N SER A 68 -2.87 11.77 6.92
CA SER A 68 -4.04 12.65 7.19
C SER A 68 -4.04 14.02 6.46
N ARG A 69 -3.11 14.26 5.52
CA ARG A 69 -2.88 15.51 4.79
C ARG A 69 -3.39 15.44 3.34
N THR A 70 -4.60 14.92 3.19
CA THR A 70 -5.26 14.82 1.88
C THR A 70 -5.89 16.13 1.39
N ASP A 71 -6.05 17.09 2.29
CA ASP A 71 -6.62 18.40 1.97
C ASP A 71 -5.74 19.16 0.97
N GLY A 72 -6.32 19.53 -0.17
CA GLY A 72 -5.63 20.30 -1.21
C GLY A 72 -4.83 19.47 -2.23
N ILE A 73 -4.72 18.14 -2.05
CA ILE A 73 -4.09 17.28 -3.07
C ILE A 73 -4.91 17.36 -4.36
N GLN A 74 -4.25 17.81 -5.43
CA GLN A 74 -4.85 17.88 -6.77
C GLN A 74 -4.79 16.49 -7.42
N MET A 75 -5.89 15.76 -7.33
CA MET A 75 -5.98 14.38 -7.80
C MET A 75 -6.22 14.33 -9.32
N PRO A 76 -5.40 13.59 -10.09
CA PRO A 76 -5.51 13.56 -11.55
C PRO A 76 -6.63 12.65 -12.04
N TYR A 77 -6.99 12.77 -13.32
CA TYR A 77 -7.84 11.77 -13.99
C TYR A 77 -7.18 10.38 -13.96
N GLY A 78 -7.98 9.36 -13.63
CA GLY A 78 -7.59 7.97 -13.63
C GLY A 78 -8.79 7.06 -13.38
N ASP A 79 -8.57 5.75 -13.37
CA ASP A 79 -9.64 4.75 -13.23
C ASP A 79 -9.62 4.09 -11.83
N ILE A 80 -8.43 3.75 -11.33
CA ILE A 80 -8.23 3.05 -10.05
C ILE A 80 -7.18 3.80 -9.22
N LEU A 81 -7.52 4.14 -7.97
CA LEU A 81 -6.56 4.64 -7.00
C LEU A 81 -5.90 3.48 -6.26
N LEU A 82 -4.58 3.53 -6.13
CA LEU A 82 -3.78 2.68 -5.26
C LEU A 82 -3.17 3.59 -4.17
N HIS A 83 -3.50 3.32 -2.91
CA HIS A 83 -2.87 3.97 -1.75
C HIS A 83 -2.02 2.95 -0.99
N THR A 84 -0.70 3.15 -0.94
CA THR A 84 0.26 2.16 -0.42
C THR A 84 0.62 2.35 1.06
N GLY A 85 -0.36 2.68 1.91
CA GLY A 85 -0.16 2.82 3.35
C GLY A 85 0.12 4.25 3.82
N ASP A 86 0.19 4.40 5.14
CA ASP A 86 0.43 5.66 5.86
C ASP A 86 -0.56 6.76 5.48
N PHE A 87 -1.85 6.40 5.48
CA PHE A 87 -2.94 7.34 5.22
C PHE A 87 -3.37 8.12 6.47
N THR A 88 -2.93 7.69 7.65
CA THR A 88 -3.12 8.36 8.95
C THR A 88 -1.79 8.74 9.59
N GLU A 89 -1.81 9.50 10.69
CA GLU A 89 -0.62 9.74 11.51
C GLU A 89 -0.45 8.68 12.61
N LEU A 90 -1.55 8.13 13.15
CA LEU A 90 -1.50 7.20 14.29
C LEU A 90 -2.56 6.08 14.21
N GLY A 91 -3.31 5.97 13.12
CA GLY A 91 -4.41 5.03 12.97
C GLY A 91 -5.68 5.43 13.74
N LEU A 92 -5.80 6.66 14.24
CA LEU A 92 -6.97 6.99 15.06
C LEU A 92 -8.27 6.83 14.24
N PRO A 93 -9.37 6.29 14.81
CA PRO A 93 -10.62 6.09 14.08
C PRO A 93 -11.15 7.35 13.37
N SER A 94 -10.92 8.53 13.96
CA SER A 94 -11.24 9.81 13.35
C SER A 94 -10.42 10.13 12.09
N GLU A 95 -9.15 9.75 12.07
CA GLU A 95 -8.27 9.92 10.91
C GLU A 95 -8.67 8.95 9.79
N VAL A 96 -8.95 7.70 10.14
CA VAL A 96 -9.46 6.69 9.20
C VAL A 96 -10.77 7.16 8.59
N LYS A 97 -11.67 7.73 9.39
CA LYS A 97 -12.91 8.33 8.89
C LYS A 97 -12.63 9.52 7.96
N LYS A 98 -11.73 10.45 8.34
CA LYS A 98 -11.35 11.59 7.48
C LYS A 98 -10.82 11.11 6.14
N PHE A 99 -9.93 10.13 6.14
CA PHE A 99 -9.38 9.53 4.95
C PHE A 99 -10.47 8.86 4.09
N ASN A 100 -11.37 8.10 4.71
CA ASN A 100 -12.50 7.48 4.02
C ASN A 100 -13.46 8.52 3.40
N ASP A 101 -13.73 9.61 4.10
CA ASP A 101 -14.54 10.73 3.59
C ASP A 101 -13.87 11.36 2.37
N TRP A 102 -12.53 11.55 2.40
CA TRP A 102 -11.76 12.01 1.25
C TRP A 102 -11.87 11.04 0.05
N LEU A 103 -11.68 9.73 0.28
CA LEU A 103 -11.83 8.70 -0.77
C LEU A 103 -13.21 8.74 -1.43
N GLY A 104 -14.27 8.97 -0.65
CA GLY A 104 -15.65 9.04 -1.12
C GLY A 104 -15.91 10.19 -2.11
N ASN A 105 -15.11 11.26 -2.05
CA ASN A 105 -15.21 12.40 -2.96
C ASN A 105 -14.42 12.21 -4.27
N LEU A 106 -13.62 11.15 -4.38
CA LEU A 106 -12.79 10.91 -5.56
C LEU A 106 -13.56 10.12 -6.64
N PRO A 107 -13.41 10.49 -7.92
CA PRO A 107 -14.19 9.91 -9.01
C PRO A 107 -13.72 8.52 -9.46
N TYR A 108 -12.66 7.97 -8.86
CA TYR A 108 -12.12 6.67 -9.24
C TYR A 108 -13.14 5.55 -9.00
N GLU A 109 -13.22 4.60 -9.93
CA GLU A 109 -14.17 3.48 -9.84
C GLU A 109 -13.83 2.56 -8.66
N TYR A 110 -12.54 2.32 -8.43
CA TYR A 110 -12.02 1.55 -7.30
C TYR A 110 -10.93 2.33 -6.57
N LYS A 111 -10.89 2.17 -5.25
CA LYS A 111 -9.82 2.70 -4.39
C LYS A 111 -9.28 1.53 -3.57
N ILE A 112 -8.04 1.15 -3.82
CA ILE A 112 -7.38 0.01 -3.17
C ILE A 112 -6.39 0.57 -2.16
N VAL A 113 -6.49 0.10 -0.92
CA VAL A 113 -5.73 0.64 0.21
C VAL A 113 -5.07 -0.51 0.95
N ILE A 114 -3.79 -0.34 1.29
CA ILE A 114 -3.13 -1.11 2.35
C ILE A 114 -2.82 -0.18 3.52
N ALA A 115 -2.53 -0.77 4.69
CA ALA A 115 -1.96 -0.03 5.81
C ALA A 115 -0.44 0.18 5.63
N GLY A 116 0.12 1.14 6.35
CA GLY A 116 1.55 1.29 6.59
C GLY A 116 1.87 1.30 8.09
N ASN A 117 3.07 1.76 8.45
CA ASN A 117 3.52 1.76 9.85
C ASN A 117 2.82 2.81 10.74
N HIS A 118 2.09 3.77 10.17
CA HIS A 118 1.32 4.76 10.94
C HIS A 118 -0.10 4.31 11.27
N GLU A 119 -0.62 3.25 10.63
CA GLU A 119 -1.91 2.65 10.95
C GLU A 119 -1.84 1.76 12.22
N LEU A 120 -1.35 2.30 13.34
CA LEU A 120 -1.05 1.54 14.56
C LEU A 120 -2.22 0.68 15.07
N THR A 121 -3.45 1.18 14.94
CA THR A 121 -4.67 0.48 15.36
C THR A 121 -5.06 -0.70 14.47
N PHE A 122 -4.45 -0.84 13.29
CA PHE A 122 -4.67 -1.97 12.39
C PHE A 122 -3.80 -3.16 12.79
N ASP A 123 -2.68 -2.92 13.47
CA ASP A 123 -1.84 -3.95 14.06
C ASP A 123 -2.31 -4.30 15.48
N LYS A 124 -3.04 -5.42 15.58
CA LYS A 124 -3.58 -5.92 16.85
C LYS A 124 -2.50 -6.37 17.82
N GLU A 125 -1.36 -6.86 17.32
CA GLU A 125 -0.25 -7.30 18.16
C GLU A 125 0.46 -6.09 18.75
N PHE A 126 0.76 -5.09 17.92
CA PHE A 126 1.31 -3.81 18.39
C PHE A 126 0.40 -3.14 19.43
N MET A 127 -0.91 -3.07 19.19
CA MET A 127 -1.86 -2.51 20.16
C MET A 127 -1.87 -3.27 21.49
N ALA A 128 -1.78 -4.61 21.46
CA ALA A 128 -1.75 -5.44 22.65
C ALA A 128 -0.46 -5.27 23.47
N ASP A 129 0.65 -4.92 22.82
CA ASP A 129 1.93 -4.68 23.48
C ASP A 129 2.09 -3.24 23.98
N LEU A 130 1.59 -2.26 23.20
CA LEU A 130 1.63 -0.84 23.55
C LEU A 130 0.98 -0.58 24.92
N VAL A 131 -0.16 -1.22 25.20
CA VAL A 131 -0.88 -1.06 26.47
C VAL A 131 -0.15 -1.67 27.67
N LYS A 132 0.81 -2.58 27.44
CA LYS A 132 1.57 -3.27 28.50
C LYS A 132 2.90 -2.59 28.82
N GLN A 133 3.56 -1.98 27.82
CA GLN A 133 4.96 -1.60 27.93
C GLN A 133 5.19 -0.08 27.83
N ASP A 134 4.64 0.57 26.80
CA ASP A 134 5.06 1.92 26.38
C ASP A 134 3.87 2.88 26.19
N TYR A 135 2.84 2.80 27.05
CA TYR A 135 1.58 3.56 26.86
C TYR A 135 1.77 5.09 26.80
N TYR A 136 2.85 5.63 27.36
CA TYR A 136 3.17 7.07 27.30
C TYR A 136 3.72 7.51 25.93
N ARG A 137 4.23 6.59 25.12
CA ARG A 137 4.86 6.89 23.83
C ARG A 137 3.85 7.36 22.79
N PHE A 138 2.64 6.80 22.83
CA PHE A 138 1.53 7.16 21.95
C PHE A 138 0.27 7.46 22.76
N PRO A 139 0.24 8.56 23.52
CA PRO A 139 -0.78 8.80 24.54
C PRO A 139 -2.20 8.94 23.97
N SER A 140 -2.35 9.31 22.69
CA SER A 140 -3.66 9.36 22.02
C SER A 140 -4.17 7.96 21.68
N VAL A 141 -3.28 7.07 21.23
CA VAL A 141 -3.61 5.69 20.85
C VAL A 141 -3.85 4.84 22.10
N SER A 142 -3.04 5.01 23.14
CA SER A 142 -3.17 4.25 24.39
C SER A 142 -4.42 4.59 25.21
N LYS A 143 -5.16 5.65 24.85
CA LYS A 143 -6.46 5.99 25.44
C LYS A 143 -7.63 5.26 24.78
N LEU A 144 -7.41 4.66 23.61
CA LEU A 144 -8.44 3.90 22.92
C LEU A 144 -8.76 2.64 23.72
N LYS A 145 -10.04 2.34 23.82
CA LYS A 145 -10.52 1.06 24.33
C LYS A 145 -10.57 0.04 23.17
N PRO A 146 -10.53 -1.27 23.44
CA PRO A 146 -10.62 -2.30 22.39
C PRO A 146 -11.78 -2.08 21.41
N GLU A 147 -12.96 -1.71 21.94
CA GLU A 147 -14.15 -1.41 21.14
C GLU A 147 -13.99 -0.25 20.15
N ASP A 148 -13.03 0.66 20.38
CA ASP A 148 -12.77 1.80 19.51
C ASP A 148 -11.99 1.40 18.24
N PHE A 149 -11.26 0.29 18.26
CA PHE A 149 -10.38 -0.12 17.16
C PHE A 149 -10.53 -1.57 16.67
N ASP A 150 -11.30 -2.41 17.35
CA ASP A 150 -11.49 -3.84 16.99
C ASP A 150 -11.90 -4.07 15.53
N ASN A 151 -12.60 -3.09 14.95
CA ASN A 151 -13.06 -3.11 13.56
C ASN A 151 -12.71 -1.83 12.79
N VAL A 152 -11.58 -1.18 13.10
CA VAL A 152 -11.18 0.10 12.51
C VAL A 152 -11.13 0.06 10.97
N GLN A 153 -10.69 -1.06 10.38
CA GLN A 153 -10.69 -1.27 8.93
C GLN A 153 -12.08 -1.13 8.28
N SER A 154 -13.17 -1.44 9.01
CA SER A 154 -14.54 -1.33 8.48
C SER A 154 -14.99 0.11 8.24
N LEU A 155 -14.27 1.09 8.80
CA LEU A 155 -14.51 2.51 8.55
C LEU A 155 -14.14 2.91 7.11
N LEU A 156 -13.32 2.11 6.42
CA LEU A 156 -12.88 2.34 5.03
C LEU A 156 -13.92 1.90 3.99
N THR A 157 -15.18 2.31 4.16
CA THR A 157 -16.32 1.90 3.33
C THR A 157 -16.22 2.31 1.85
N ASN A 158 -15.41 3.32 1.52
CA ASN A 158 -15.17 3.80 0.16
C ASN A 158 -13.95 3.13 -0.50
N SER A 159 -13.41 2.06 0.10
CA SER A 159 -12.23 1.36 -0.40
C SER A 159 -12.40 -0.16 -0.43
N ILE A 160 -11.51 -0.81 -1.16
CA ILE A 160 -11.17 -2.21 -0.99
C ILE A 160 -9.88 -2.23 -0.18
N TYR A 161 -10.00 -2.51 1.11
CA TYR A 161 -8.84 -2.67 1.99
C TYR A 161 -8.22 -4.06 1.78
N LEU A 162 -6.91 -4.10 1.55
CA LEU A 162 -6.14 -5.32 1.43
C LEU A 162 -5.15 -5.43 2.59
N GLN A 163 -5.15 -6.59 3.20
CA GLN A 163 -4.15 -7.04 4.15
C GLN A 163 -3.96 -8.53 3.87
N ASP A 164 -2.88 -8.86 3.17
CA ASP A 164 -2.44 -10.23 2.86
C ASP A 164 -3.47 -11.03 2.09
N SER A 165 -4.09 -10.27 1.21
CA SER A 165 -5.22 -10.65 0.42
C SER A 165 -5.07 -10.01 -0.95
N GLU A 166 -5.79 -10.59 -1.90
CA GLU A 166 -5.87 -10.07 -3.25
C GLU A 166 -7.31 -9.70 -3.60
N VAL A 167 -7.44 -8.81 -4.58
CA VAL A 167 -8.69 -8.53 -5.26
C VAL A 167 -8.49 -8.63 -6.76
N THR A 168 -9.53 -9.08 -7.47
CA THR A 168 -9.60 -8.98 -8.94
C THR A 168 -10.56 -7.87 -9.33
N VAL A 169 -10.04 -6.79 -9.92
CA VAL A 169 -10.85 -5.66 -10.44
C VAL A 169 -10.49 -5.39 -11.89
N LYS A 170 -11.51 -5.25 -12.75
CA LYS A 170 -11.33 -5.06 -14.21
C LYS A 170 -10.38 -6.09 -14.88
N GLY A 171 -10.30 -7.30 -14.32
CA GLY A 171 -9.41 -8.38 -14.77
C GLY A 171 -7.98 -8.32 -14.22
N PHE A 172 -7.60 -7.28 -13.48
CA PHE A 172 -6.31 -7.15 -12.81
C PHE A 172 -6.37 -7.87 -11.46
N ARG A 173 -5.38 -8.73 -11.18
CA ARG A 173 -5.14 -9.30 -9.84
C ARG A 173 -4.20 -8.37 -9.09
N ILE A 174 -4.64 -7.88 -7.94
CA ILE A 174 -3.91 -6.89 -7.14
C ILE A 174 -3.78 -7.47 -5.73
N TYR A 175 -2.55 -7.65 -5.27
CA TYR A 175 -2.21 -8.12 -3.93
C TYR A 175 -1.65 -6.96 -3.10
N GLY A 176 -1.99 -6.91 -1.81
CA GLY A 176 -1.50 -5.88 -0.90
C GLY A 176 -1.15 -6.46 0.47
N ALA A 177 -0.03 -6.01 1.04
CA ALA A 177 0.49 -6.41 2.35
C ALA A 177 1.18 -5.20 3.03
N PRO A 178 1.06 -5.04 4.37
CA PRO A 178 1.58 -3.88 5.10
C PRO A 178 2.96 -4.05 5.77
N TRP A 179 3.56 -5.25 5.74
CA TRP A 179 4.75 -5.60 6.52
C TRP A 179 6.08 -5.61 5.74
#